data_AF-A0AAV3S3Y0-F1
#
_entry.id   AF-A0AAV3S3Y0-F1
#
_cell.length_a   1.000
_cell.length_b   1.000
_cell.length_c   1.000
_cell.angle_alpha   90.00
_cell.angle_beta   90.00
_cell.angle_gamma   90.00
#
_symmetry.space_group_name_H-M   'P 1'
#
loop_
_entity.id
_entity.type
_entity.pdbx_description
1 polymer ?
#
loop_
_entity_poly.entity_id
_entity_poly.type
_entity_poly.pdbx_seq_one_letter_code
_entity_poly.pdbx_strand_id
1 'polypeptide(L)'
;MPDQLAEQYPEAAPYIQQAVAEHGEEWVLEHYYEQLYPLGRVMAMPEKDELPFYDDDEHDTMTEDEKVEMYQAWAAYRENLRTGTKPEE
;
A
#
# COMPACT_ATOMS: atom_id res chain seq x y z
N MET A 1 13.17 -13.58 4.24
CA MET A 1 13.11 -14.04 5.66
C MET A 1 12.36 -12.98 6.46
N PRO A 2 11.27 -13.31 7.16
CA PRO A 2 10.47 -12.34 7.93
C PRO A 2 11.29 -11.58 8.99
N ASP A 3 12.36 -12.20 9.49
CA ASP A 3 13.29 -11.58 10.46
C ASP A 3 13.98 -10.34 9.88
N GLN A 4 14.36 -10.36 8.61
CA GLN A 4 15.04 -9.24 7.94
C GLN A 4 14.10 -8.06 7.64
N LEU A 5 12.80 -8.34 7.46
CA LEU A 5 11.77 -7.30 7.33
C LEU A 5 11.57 -6.56 8.66
N ALA A 6 11.49 -7.30 9.76
CA ALA A 6 11.32 -6.73 11.10
C ALA A 6 12.55 -5.95 11.58
N GLU A 7 13.75 -6.33 11.15
CA GLU A 7 14.98 -5.59 11.46
C GLU A 7 15.06 -4.24 10.72
N GLN A 8 14.69 -4.21 9.43
CA GLN A 8 14.77 -2.99 8.61
C GLN A 8 13.56 -2.08 8.79
N TYR A 9 12.39 -2.66 9.01
CA TYR A 9 11.11 -1.97 9.12
C TYR A 9 10.35 -2.39 10.38
N PRO A 10 10.90 -2.13 11.58
CA PRO A 10 10.32 -2.59 12.85
C PRO A 10 8.91 -2.05 13.10
N GLU A 11 8.58 -0.87 12.58
CA GLU A 11 7.26 -0.27 12.71
C GLU A 11 6.25 -0.83 11.70
N ALA A 12 6.66 -1.12 10.46
CA ALA A 12 5.78 -1.63 9.41
C ALA A 12 5.56 -3.15 9.49
N ALA A 13 6.58 -3.90 9.89
CA ALA A 13 6.54 -5.36 9.98
C ALA A 13 5.33 -5.91 10.74
N PRO A 14 4.92 -5.39 11.92
CA PRO A 14 3.73 -5.90 12.60
C PRO A 14 2.44 -5.68 11.80
N TYR A 15 2.30 -4.57 11.08
CA TYR A 15 1.12 -4.31 10.24
C TYR A 15 1.07 -5.26 9.04
N ILE A 16 2.22 -5.51 8.39
CA ILE A 16 2.32 -6.44 7.26
C ILE A 16 2.03 -7.86 7.74
N GLN A 17 2.61 -8.29 8.85
CA GLN A 17 2.35 -9.62 9.43
C GLN A 17 0.88 -9.80 9.83
N GLN A 18 0.24 -8.77 10.38
CA GLN A 18 -1.18 -8.80 10.68
C GLN A 18 -2.01 -8.96 9.40
N ALA A 19 -1.73 -8.17 8.36
CA ALA A 19 -2.44 -8.28 7.09
C ALA A 19 -2.27 -9.67 6.44
N VAL A 20 -1.06 -10.25 6.50
CA VAL A 20 -0.81 -11.63 6.05
C VAL A 20 -1.62 -12.63 6.88
N ALA A 21 -1.67 -12.47 8.20
CA ALA A 21 -2.41 -13.37 9.08
C ALA A 21 -3.94 -13.30 8.87
N GLU A 22 -4.47 -12.11 8.54
CA GLU A 22 -5.90 -11.88 8.36
C GLU A 22 -6.38 -12.24 6.95
N HIS A 23 -5.58 -11.97 5.91
CA HIS A 23 -6.00 -12.04 4.52
C HIS A 23 -5.14 -12.94 3.62
N GLY A 24 -3.92 -13.28 4.05
CA GLY A 24 -2.95 -14.04 3.25
C GLY A 24 -1.96 -13.16 2.50
N GLU A 25 -0.87 -13.78 2.04
CA GLU A 25 0.26 -13.10 1.36
C GLU A 25 -0.15 -12.50 0.00
N GLU A 26 -0.92 -13.25 -0.80
CA GLU A 26 -1.39 -12.81 -2.12
C GLU A 26 -2.24 -11.54 -2.02
N TRP A 27 -3.16 -11.49 -1.06
CA TRP A 27 -3.98 -10.31 -0.79
C TRP A 27 -3.13 -9.09 -0.41
N VAL A 28 -2.07 -9.31 0.37
CA VAL A 28 -1.15 -8.23 0.76
C VAL A 28 -0.43 -7.67 -0.46
N LEU A 29 -0.02 -8.51 -1.41
CA LEU A 29 0.62 -8.06 -2.65
C LEU A 29 -0.36 -7.31 -3.57
N GLU A 30 -1.61 -7.77 -3.66
CA GLU A 30 -2.65 -7.11 -4.47
C GLU A 30 -3.01 -5.73 -3.91
N HIS A 31 -3.19 -5.62 -2.59
CA HIS A 31 -3.64 -4.39 -1.93
C HIS A 31 -2.52 -3.57 -1.31
N TYR A 32 -1.26 -3.87 -1.61
CA TYR A 32 -0.10 -3.25 -0.98
C TYR A 32 -0.13 -1.72 -1.08
N TYR A 33 -0.27 -1.21 -2.30
CA TYR A 33 -0.26 0.23 -2.57
C TYR A 33 -1.49 0.96 -2.03
N GLU A 34 -2.57 0.23 -1.77
CA GLU A 34 -3.83 0.81 -1.33
C GLU A 34 -3.98 0.86 0.18
N GLN A 35 -3.57 -0.20 0.88
CA GLN A 35 -3.81 -0.37 2.31
C GLN A 35 -2.55 -0.15 3.16
N LEU A 36 -1.38 -0.56 2.66
CA LEU A 36 -0.13 -0.59 3.45
C LEU A 36 0.80 0.56 3.09
N TYR A 37 1.12 0.75 1.81
CA TYR A 37 2.02 1.81 1.34
C TYR A 37 1.66 3.23 1.83
N PRO A 38 0.37 3.62 1.99
CA PRO A 38 0.02 4.93 2.54
C PRO A 38 0.56 5.17 3.97
N LEU A 39 0.80 4.12 4.75
CA LEU A 39 1.42 4.22 6.08
C LEU A 39 2.83 4.80 6.01
N GLY A 40 3.48 4.74 4.85
CA GLY A 40 4.79 5.35 4.53
C GLY A 40 4.84 6.86 4.78
N ARG A 41 3.68 7.52 4.93
CA ARG A 41 3.58 8.93 5.30
C ARG A 41 3.97 9.22 6.75
N VAL A 42 3.87 8.24 7.63
CA VAL A 42 4.08 8.40 9.08
C VAL A 42 5.12 7.45 9.66
N MET A 43 5.52 6.41 8.92
CA MET A 43 6.55 5.44 9.30
C MET A 43 7.36 5.01 8.06
N ALA A 44 8.53 4.41 8.27
CA ALA A 44 9.25 3.78 7.16
C ALA A 44 8.51 2.53 6.69
N MET A 45 8.18 2.46 5.41
CA MET A 45 7.54 1.31 4.77
C MET A 45 8.50 0.66 3.77
N PRO A 46 8.52 -0.67 3.67
CA PRO A 46 9.20 -1.36 2.58
C PRO A 46 8.55 -1.03 1.22
N GLU A 47 9.26 -1.25 0.14
CA GLU A 47 8.67 -1.39 -1.18
C GLU A 47 8.04 -2.79 -1.34
N LYS A 48 7.17 -2.95 -2.35
CA LYS A 48 6.45 -4.21 -2.57
C LYS A 48 7.40 -5.36 -2.92
N ASP A 49 8.47 -5.07 -3.66
CA ASP A 49 9.53 -6.00 -4.06
C ASP A 49 10.49 -6.38 -2.91
N GLU A 50 10.49 -5.62 -1.82
CA GLU A 50 11.25 -5.96 -0.60
C GLU A 50 10.52 -6.98 0.30
N LEU A 51 9.27 -7.31 -0.01
CA LEU A 51 8.49 -8.26 0.80
C LEU A 51 9.03 -9.69 0.63
N PRO A 52 9.14 -10.46 1.73
CA PRO A 52 9.80 -11.77 1.70
C PRO A 52 9.04 -12.85 0.91
N PHE A 53 7.80 -12.58 0.52
CA PHE A 53 6.90 -13.45 -0.26
C PHE A 53 6.58 -12.85 -1.64
N TYR A 54 7.23 -11.75 -2.02
CA TYR A 54 7.14 -11.22 -3.37
C TYR A 54 8.03 -12.06 -4.31
N ASP A 55 7.55 -12.25 -5.54
CA ASP A 55 8.23 -13.00 -6.61
C ASP A 55 8.12 -12.20 -7.91
N ASP A 56 9.24 -11.80 -8.50
CA ASP A 56 9.31 -11.00 -9.74
C ASP A 56 8.75 -11.72 -10.98
N ASP A 57 8.71 -13.06 -10.98
CA ASP A 57 8.14 -13.82 -12.11
C ASP A 57 6.60 -13.89 -12.03
N GLU A 58 6.04 -13.70 -10.83
CA GLU A 58 4.60 -13.82 -10.55
C GLU A 58 3.91 -12.48 -10.25
N HIS A 59 4.66 -11.45 -9.83
CA HIS A 59 4.11 -10.22 -9.29
C HIS A 59 4.74 -8.99 -9.94
N ASP A 60 3.90 -7.99 -10.22
CA ASP A 60 4.34 -6.67 -10.68
C ASP A 60 4.35 -5.64 -9.53
N THR A 61 5.27 -4.67 -9.66
CA THR A 61 5.29 -3.43 -8.88
C THR A 61 4.83 -2.24 -9.71
N MET A 62 4.09 -1.31 -9.09
CA MET A 62 3.79 -0.03 -9.73
C MET A 62 5.05 0.84 -9.78
N THR A 63 5.26 1.53 -10.89
CA THR A 63 6.29 2.57 -11.00
C THR A 63 5.95 3.77 -10.13
N GLU A 64 6.95 4.61 -9.83
CA GLU A 64 6.73 5.83 -9.03
C GLU A 64 5.70 6.77 -9.67
N ASP A 65 5.71 6.91 -11.00
CA ASP A 65 4.75 7.73 -11.73
C ASP A 65 3.32 7.18 -11.62
N GLU A 66 3.14 5.87 -11.73
CA GLU A 66 1.83 5.22 -11.55
C GLU A 66 1.32 5.36 -10.10
N LYS A 67 2.20 5.24 -9.11
CA LYS A 67 1.85 5.50 -7.69
C LYS A 67 1.37 6.94 -7.52
N VAL A 68 2.08 7.91 -8.09
CA VAL A 68 1.73 9.34 -8.02
C VAL A 68 0.38 9.60 -8.68
N GLU A 69 0.15 9.07 -9.89
CA GLU A 69 -1.11 9.22 -10.61
C GLU A 69 -2.29 8.65 -9.81
N MET A 70 -2.15 7.45 -9.25
CA MET A 70 -3.17 6.82 -8.41
C MET A 70 -3.54 7.69 -7.21
N TYR A 71 -2.55 8.20 -6.47
CA TYR A 71 -2.81 9.05 -5.31
C TYR A 71 -3.41 10.40 -5.67
N GLN A 72 -3.03 10.99 -6.81
CA GLN A 72 -3.65 12.22 -7.30
C GLN A 72 -5.13 11.99 -7.66
N ALA A 73 -5.45 10.87 -8.31
CA ALA A 73 -6.82 10.50 -8.63
C ALA A 73 -7.67 10.33 -7.35
N TRP A 74 -7.13 9.69 -6.31
CA TRP A 74 -7.82 9.58 -5.02
C TRP A 74 -7.97 10.91 -4.29
N ALA A 75 -6.96 11.79 -4.34
CA ALA A 75 -7.06 13.12 -3.77
C ALA A 75 -8.17 13.93 -4.48
N ALA A 76 -8.22 13.90 -5.81
CA ALA A 76 -9.26 14.55 -6.60
C ALA A 76 -10.65 13.98 -6.31
N TYR A 77 -10.78 12.65 -6.18
CA TYR A 77 -12.03 12.00 -5.79
C TYR A 77 -12.51 12.47 -4.42
N ARG A 78 -11.63 12.48 -3.40
CA ARG A 78 -11.94 12.96 -2.05
C ARG A 78 -12.30 14.45 -2.04
N GLU A 79 -11.61 15.26 -2.84
CA GLU A 79 -11.92 16.68 -2.97
C GLU A 79 -13.31 16.89 -3.57
N ASN A 80 -13.64 16.20 -4.67
CA ASN A 80 -14.97 16.25 -5.28
C ASN A 80 -16.08 15.80 -4.31
N LEU A 81 -15.85 14.79 -3.48
CA LEU A 81 -16.81 14.39 -2.44
C LEU A 81 -16.98 15.48 -1.36
N ARG A 82 -15.90 16.20 -1.03
CA ARG A 82 -15.92 17.26 -0.01
C ARG A 82 -16.62 18.53 -0.50
N THR A 83 -16.38 18.90 -1.76
CA THR A 83 -16.85 20.17 -2.35
C THR A 83 -18.10 20.00 -3.21
N GLY A 84 -18.43 18.76 -3.59
CA GLY A 84 -19.60 18.41 -4.38
C GLY A 84 -20.89 18.56 -3.58
N THR A 85 -21.41 19.79 -3.52
CA THR A 85 -22.85 19.99 -3.36
C THR A 85 -23.57 19.26 -4.48
N LYS A 86 -24.47 18.33 -4.14
CA LYS A 86 -25.48 17.85 -5.09
C LYS A 86 -26.15 19.09 -5.70
N PRO A 87 -26.31 19.17 -7.04
CA PRO A 87 -27.27 20.12 -7.59
C PRO A 87 -28.62 19.80 -6.95
N GLU A 88 -29.27 20.80 -6.35
CA GLU A 88 -30.65 20.66 -5.88
C GLU A 88 -31.51 20.17 -7.07
N GLU A 89 -32.16 19.01 -6.93
CA GLU A 89 -33.21 18.54 -7.83
C GLU A 89 -34.51 19.33 -7.60
#